data_AF-A0A081DB02-F1
#
_entry.id   AF-A0A081DB02-F1
#
_cell.length_a   1.000
_cell.length_b   1.000
_cell.length_c   1.000
_cell.angle_alpha   90.00
_cell.angle_beta   90.00
_cell.angle_gamma   90.00
#
_symmetry.space_group_name_H-M   'P 1'
#
loop_
_entity.id
_entity.type
_entity.pdbx_description
1 polymer ?
#
loop_
_entity_poly.entity_id
_entity_poly.type
_entity_poly.pdbx_seq_one_letter_code
_entity_poly.pdbx_strand_id
1 'polypeptide(L)'
;MPSYKWLIENEHDRSQTQDKMEVMVSLGVPYSPADIENAPETMASQALKIEMSLMNDPDFAKIYNADKKYAEENGEEFIEMRDREVVSIIAYLQRLGTDIKVKNAEDLSVNQND
;
A
#
# COMPACT_ATOMS: atom_id res chain seq x y z
N MET A 1 21.69 -1.05 9.41
CA MET A 1 20.22 -0.96 9.53
C MET A 1 19.72 -2.32 10.01
N PRO A 2 18.85 -2.39 11.02
CA PRO A 2 18.22 -3.65 11.45
C PRO A 2 17.40 -4.29 10.34
N SER A 3 17.16 -5.60 10.42
CA SER A 3 16.28 -6.33 9.49
C SER A 3 14.84 -6.26 9.99
N TYR A 4 13.91 -5.84 9.12
CA TYR A 4 12.48 -5.66 9.42
C TYR A 4 11.62 -6.79 8.84
N LYS A 5 11.95 -8.05 9.18
CA LYS A 5 11.32 -9.23 8.56
C LYS A 5 9.81 -9.30 8.77
N TRP A 6 9.34 -8.87 9.95
CA TRP A 6 7.93 -8.88 10.33
C TRP A 6 7.02 -8.12 9.37
N LEU A 7 7.53 -7.09 8.67
CA LEU A 7 6.73 -6.33 7.69
C LEU A 7 6.25 -7.21 6.52
N ILE A 8 6.98 -8.28 6.21
CA ILE A 8 6.65 -9.22 5.13
C ILE A 8 5.70 -10.32 5.62
N GLU A 9 5.49 -10.45 6.93
CA GLU A 9 4.70 -11.52 7.53
C GLU A 9 3.36 -11.00 8.06
N ASN A 10 3.36 -9.81 8.68
CA ASN A 10 2.20 -9.24 9.32
C ASN A 10 1.18 -8.70 8.32
N GLU A 11 -0.10 -8.92 8.62
CA GLU A 11 -1.23 -8.24 7.98
C GLU A 11 -1.27 -6.77 8.41
N HIS A 12 -1.62 -5.90 7.46
CA HIS A 12 -1.82 -4.48 7.71
C HIS A 12 -3.21 -4.21 8.29
N ASP A 13 -3.28 -3.89 9.58
CA ASP A 13 -4.50 -3.37 10.19
C ASP A 13 -4.81 -1.94 9.70
N ARG A 14 -5.94 -1.81 8.99
CA ARG A 14 -6.45 -0.56 8.39
C ARG A 14 -7.67 0.01 9.13
N SER A 15 -8.02 -0.55 10.29
CA SER A 15 -9.24 -0.21 11.03
C SER A 15 -9.35 1.27 11.42
N GLN A 16 -8.21 1.95 11.60
CA GLN A 16 -8.14 3.35 12.03
C GLN A 16 -7.77 4.33 10.90
N THR A 17 -7.75 3.90 9.64
CA THR A 17 -7.30 4.76 8.54
C THR A 17 -8.15 6.01 8.41
N GLN A 18 -9.47 5.86 8.40
CA GLN A 18 -10.40 6.98 8.21
C GLN A 18 -10.34 7.94 9.41
N ASP A 19 -10.38 7.43 10.65
CA ASP A 19 -10.20 8.23 11.86
C ASP A 19 -8.89 9.04 11.84
N LYS A 20 -7.78 8.43 11.39
CA LYS A 20 -6.50 9.13 11.24
C LYS A 20 -6.57 10.24 10.18
N MET A 21 -7.26 10.00 9.06
CA MET A 21 -7.47 11.04 8.04
C MET A 21 -8.31 12.19 8.56
N GLU A 22 -9.36 11.93 9.34
CA GLU A 22 -10.18 12.97 9.99
C GLU A 22 -9.37 13.82 10.98
N VAL A 23 -8.48 13.18 11.76
CA VAL A 23 -7.53 13.88 12.62
C VAL A 23 -6.57 14.73 11.78
N MET A 24 -6.07 14.22 10.66
CA MET A 24 -5.21 15.00 9.76
C MET A 24 -5.95 16.20 9.16
N VAL A 25 -7.23 16.08 8.81
CA VAL A 25 -8.07 17.21 8.41
C VAL A 25 -8.13 18.26 9.52
N SER A 26 -8.34 17.81 10.77
CA SER A 26 -8.35 18.69 11.94
C SER A 26 -7.00 19.39 12.17
N LEU A 27 -5.89 18.78 11.75
CA LEU A 27 -4.54 19.34 11.79
C LEU A 27 -4.19 20.19 10.55
N GLY A 28 -5.12 20.36 9.61
CA GLY A 28 -4.96 21.23 8.44
C GLY A 28 -4.51 20.52 7.14
N VAL A 29 -4.48 19.18 7.12
CA VAL A 29 -4.24 18.43 5.87
C VAL A 29 -5.51 18.47 5.01
N PRO A 30 -5.44 18.88 3.74
CA PRO A 30 -6.62 19.18 2.93
C PRO A 30 -7.27 17.93 2.30
N TYR A 31 -7.61 16.90 3.10
CA TYR A 31 -8.43 15.78 2.62
C TYR A 31 -9.89 16.21 2.48
N SER A 32 -10.52 15.79 1.38
CA SER A 32 -11.95 15.93 1.18
C SER A 32 -12.72 14.79 1.87
N PRO A 33 -14.02 14.96 2.16
CA PRO A 33 -14.85 13.86 2.67
C PRO A 33 -14.85 12.64 1.75
N ALA A 34 -14.78 12.86 0.43
CA ALA A 34 -14.69 11.79 -0.56
C ALA A 34 -13.34 11.04 -0.47
N ASP A 35 -12.23 11.71 -0.15
CA ASP A 35 -10.94 11.04 0.06
C ASP A 35 -11.00 10.09 1.26
N ILE A 36 -11.67 10.50 2.34
CA ILE A 36 -11.83 9.69 3.56
C ILE A 36 -12.76 8.50 3.29
N GLU A 37 -13.90 8.73 2.61
CA GLU A 37 -14.86 7.67 2.26
C GLU A 37 -14.23 6.62 1.35
N ASN A 38 -13.48 7.05 0.33
CA ASN A 38 -12.85 6.17 -0.66
C ASN A 38 -11.47 5.65 -0.21
N ALA A 39 -11.00 5.97 1.00
CA ALA A 39 -9.70 5.53 1.51
C ALA A 39 -9.50 4.01 1.42
N PRO A 40 -10.48 3.14 1.78
CA PRO A 40 -10.31 1.70 1.65
C PRO A 40 -10.12 1.23 0.19
N GLU A 41 -10.88 1.81 -0.74
CA GLU A 41 -10.83 1.44 -2.16
C GLU A 41 -9.56 1.92 -2.85
N THR A 42 -9.14 3.16 -2.56
CA THR A 42 -7.90 3.75 -3.09
C THR A 42 -6.67 3.00 -2.57
N MET A 43 -6.64 2.67 -1.27
CA MET A 43 -5.59 1.84 -0.68
C MET A 43 -5.53 0.44 -1.31
N ALA A 44 -6.68 -0.22 -1.49
CA ALA A 44 -6.73 -1.54 -2.12
C ALA A 44 -6.23 -1.51 -3.57
N SER A 45 -6.61 -0.47 -4.32
CA SER A 45 -6.17 -0.26 -5.70
C SER A 45 -4.65 -0.04 -5.79
N GLN A 46 -4.10 0.81 -4.92
CA GLN A 46 -2.67 1.06 -4.85
C GLN A 46 -1.88 -0.18 -4.44
N ALA A 47 -2.36 -0.91 -3.43
CA ALA A 47 -1.74 -2.14 -2.97
C ALA A 47 -1.72 -3.22 -4.07
N LEU A 48 -2.81 -3.34 -4.84
CA LEU A 48 -2.89 -4.24 -5.99
C LEU A 48 -1.88 -3.86 -7.08
N LYS A 49 -1.75 -2.57 -7.40
CA LYS A 49 -0.74 -2.08 -8.37
C LYS A 49 0.68 -2.48 -7.92
N ILE A 50 0.98 -2.33 -6.64
CA ILE A 50 2.30 -2.69 -6.08
C ILE A 50 2.52 -4.20 -6.13
N GLU A 51 1.54 -5.01 -5.70
CA GLU A 51 1.61 -6.47 -5.79
C GLU A 51 1.89 -6.93 -7.22
N MET A 52 1.12 -6.43 -8.20
CA MET A 52 1.34 -6.72 -9.62
C MET A 52 2.75 -6.29 -10.07
N SER A 53 3.23 -5.14 -9.62
CA SER A 53 4.58 -4.69 -9.93
C SER A 53 5.66 -5.61 -9.36
N LEU A 54 5.46 -6.16 -8.16
CA LEU A 54 6.39 -7.11 -7.52
C LEU A 54 6.40 -8.45 -8.25
N MET A 55 5.25 -8.91 -8.77
CA MET A 55 5.16 -10.15 -9.58
C MET A 55 5.99 -10.11 -10.87
N ASN A 56 6.44 -8.93 -11.31
CA ASN A 56 7.37 -8.82 -12.44
C ASN A 56 8.79 -9.30 -12.10
N ASP A 57 9.14 -9.42 -10.82
CA ASP A 57 10.38 -10.05 -10.37
C ASP A 57 10.18 -11.59 -10.31
N PRO A 58 10.89 -12.37 -11.15
CA PRO A 58 10.74 -13.82 -11.20
C PRO A 58 11.05 -14.53 -9.87
N ASP A 59 12.00 -14.01 -9.09
CA ASP A 59 12.40 -14.63 -7.82
C ASP A 59 11.29 -14.43 -6.78
N PHE A 60 10.73 -13.23 -6.72
CA PHE A 60 9.56 -12.94 -5.88
C PHE A 60 8.37 -13.80 -6.27
N ALA A 61 8.00 -13.81 -7.56
CA ALA A 61 6.84 -14.55 -8.05
C ALA A 61 6.94 -16.05 -7.75
N LYS A 62 8.15 -16.62 -7.85
CA LYS A 62 8.39 -18.03 -7.54
C LYS A 62 8.16 -18.33 -6.05
N ILE A 63 8.73 -17.51 -5.15
CA ILE A 63 8.60 -17.69 -3.71
C ILE A 63 7.15 -17.49 -3.28
N TYR A 64 6.52 -16.41 -3.73
CA TYR A 64 5.14 -16.09 -3.39
C TYR A 64 4.15 -17.21 -3.76
N ASN A 65 4.24 -17.72 -4.99
CA ASN A 65 3.36 -18.79 -5.45
C ASN A 65 3.63 -20.12 -4.72
N ALA A 66 4.88 -20.37 -4.32
CA ALA A 66 5.23 -21.54 -3.53
C ALA A 66 4.65 -21.46 -2.11
N ASP A 67 4.77 -20.31 -1.46
CA ASP A 67 4.23 -20.06 -0.12
C ASP A 67 2.70 -20.13 -0.12
N LYS A 68 2.05 -19.52 -1.12
CA LYS A 68 0.60 -19.58 -1.31
C LYS A 68 0.11 -21.01 -1.46
N LYS A 69 0.77 -21.78 -2.34
CA LYS A 69 0.46 -23.19 -2.55
C LYS A 69 0.68 -24.02 -1.28
N TYR A 70 1.75 -23.77 -0.54
CA TYR A 70 2.01 -24.44 0.72
C TYR A 70 0.89 -24.18 1.73
N ALA A 71 0.47 -22.93 1.90
CA ALA A 71 -0.63 -22.58 2.80
C ALA A 71 -1.94 -23.27 2.39
N GLU A 72 -2.28 -23.28 1.10
CA GLU A 72 -3.45 -23.98 0.56
C GLU A 72 -3.41 -25.50 0.82
N GLU A 73 -2.25 -26.14 0.63
CA GLU A 73 -2.09 -27.58 0.83
C GLU A 73 -2.11 -27.99 2.31
N ASN A 74 -1.69 -27.10 3.22
CA ASN A 74 -1.63 -27.36 4.67
C ASN A 74 -2.84 -26.79 5.43
N GLY A 75 -3.75 -26.09 4.75
CA GLY A 75 -4.90 -25.43 5.38
C GLY A 75 -4.51 -24.28 6.30
N GLU A 76 -3.38 -23.63 6.00
CA GLU A 76 -2.90 -22.46 6.74
C GLU A 76 -3.48 -21.18 6.14
N GLU A 77 -3.60 -20.15 6.99
CA GLU A 77 -4.01 -18.83 6.54
C GLU A 77 -2.89 -18.19 5.70
N PHE A 78 -3.24 -17.65 4.54
CA PHE A 78 -2.31 -16.94 3.67
C PHE A 78 -2.73 -15.49 3.53
N ILE A 79 -1.88 -14.59 4.02
CA ILE A 79 -2.05 -13.15 3.83
C ILE A 79 -1.48 -12.79 2.45
N GLU A 80 -2.34 -12.32 1.55
CA GLU A 80 -1.93 -11.87 0.21
C GLU A 80 -0.95 -10.68 0.33
N MET A 81 -0.03 -10.53 -0.63
CA MET A 81 1.01 -9.50 -0.54
C MET A 81 0.43 -8.10 -0.37
N ARG A 82 -0.64 -7.79 -1.12
CA ARG A 82 -1.38 -6.52 -1.05
C ARG A 82 -1.87 -6.14 0.36
N ASP A 83 -2.03 -7.12 1.26
CA ASP A 83 -2.55 -6.91 2.60
C ASP A 83 -1.46 -6.96 3.68
N ARG A 84 -0.19 -7.13 3.31
CA ARG A 84 0.94 -7.12 4.25
C ARG A 84 1.45 -5.72 4.55
N GLU A 85 2.01 -5.52 5.75
CA GLU A 85 2.52 -4.21 6.19
C GLU A 85 3.58 -3.63 5.24
N VAL A 86 4.44 -4.46 4.64
CA VAL A 86 5.51 -4.04 3.72
C VAL A 86 4.97 -3.25 2.52
N VAL A 87 3.76 -3.53 2.04
CA VAL A 87 3.18 -2.81 0.89
C VAL A 87 2.91 -1.35 1.21
N SER A 88 2.47 -1.05 2.45
CA SER A 88 2.26 0.33 2.89
C SER A 88 3.57 1.12 2.92
N ILE A 89 4.67 0.47 3.32
CA ILE A 89 6.00 1.06 3.35
C ILE A 89 6.54 1.28 1.92
N ILE A 90 6.33 0.31 1.01
CA ILE A 90 6.70 0.46 -0.40
C ILE A 90 5.95 1.64 -1.02
N ALA A 91 4.63 1.73 -0.81
CA ALA A 91 3.80 2.83 -1.30
C ALA A 91 4.31 4.19 -0.82
N TYR A 92 4.60 4.31 0.48
CA TYR A 92 5.15 5.53 1.08
C TYR A 92 6.52 5.92 0.48
N LEU A 93 7.42 4.95 0.35
CA LEU A 93 8.77 5.18 -0.18
C LEU A 93 8.75 5.55 -1.67
N GLN A 94 7.85 4.98 -2.47
CA GLN A 94 7.71 5.31 -3.89
C GLN A 94 7.24 6.76 -4.12
N ARG A 95 6.44 7.31 -3.20
CA ARG A 95 6.00 8.72 -3.23
C ARG A 95 7.04 9.70 -2.67
N LEU A 96 8.03 9.22 -1.92
CA LEU A 96 8.97 10.12 -1.24
C LEU A 96 9.81 10.90 -2.26
N GLY A 97 9.59 12.23 -2.32
CA GLY A 97 10.34 13.12 -3.21
C GLY A 97 9.85 13.14 -4.67
N THR A 98 8.71 12.52 -5.00
CA THR A 98 8.06 12.71 -6.31
C THR A 98 7.38 14.08 -6.39
N ASP A 99 6.78 14.52 -5.29
CA ASP A 99 5.94 15.73 -5.24
C ASP A 99 6.76 17.01 -5.50
N ILE A 100 8.08 17.02 -5.24
CA ILE A 100 8.97 18.15 -5.55
C ILE A 100 9.35 18.27 -7.03
N LYS A 101 9.10 17.23 -7.85
CA LYS A 101 9.46 17.20 -9.28
C LYS A 101 8.37 17.78 -10.17
N VAL A 102 7.19 18.04 -9.62
CA VAL A 102 6.03 18.64 -10.28
C VAL A 102 6.34 20.12 -10.56
N LYS A 103 6.37 20.51 -11.86
CA LYS A 103 6.81 21.86 -12.26
C LYS A 103 5.65 22.82 -12.52
N ASN A 104 4.47 22.32 -12.88
CA ASN A 104 3.31 23.13 -13.25
C ASN A 104 2.04 22.67 -12.52
N ALA A 105 1.05 23.56 -12.41
CA ALA A 105 -0.23 23.29 -11.72
C ALA A 105 -1.05 22.15 -12.37
N GLU A 106 -0.85 21.89 -13.66
CA GLU A 106 -1.48 20.76 -14.38
C GLU A 106 -0.96 19.39 -13.87
N ASP A 107 0.33 19.30 -13.51
CA ASP A 107 0.98 18.08 -12.99
C ASP A 107 0.50 17.72 -11.56
N LEU A 108 -0.11 18.66 -10.84
CA LEU A 108 -0.67 18.43 -9.49
C LEU A 108 -1.95 17.59 -9.53
N SER A 109 -2.77 17.77 -10.57
CA SER A 109 -4.05 17.04 -10.75
C SER A 109 -3.87 15.59 -11.18
N VAL A 110 -2.72 15.26 -11.78
CA VAL A 110 -2.38 13.89 -12.23
C VAL A 110 -2.01 13.00 -11.03
N ASN A 111 -1.35 13.55 -10.00
CA ASN A 111 -0.91 12.80 -8.82
C ASN A 111 -2.00 12.63 -7.73
N GLN A 112 -3.20 13.17 -7.94
CA GLN A 112 -4.34 12.97 -7.03
C GLN A 112 -5.25 11.80 -7.43
N ASN A 113 -5.05 11.21 -8.62
CA ASN A 113 -5.94 10.21 -9.20
C ASN A 113 -5.27 8.85 -9.48
N ASP A 114 -4.15 8.54 -8.82
CA ASP A 114 -3.42 7.28 -8.98
C ASP A 114 -3.30 6.46 -7.69
#